data_AF-A0A099ZH76-F1
#
_entry.id   AF-A0A099ZH76-F1
#
_cell.length_a   1.000
_cell.length_b   1.000
_cell.length_c   1.000
_cell.angle_alpha   90.00
_cell.angle_beta   90.00
_cell.angle_gamma   90.00
#
_symmetry.space_group_name_H-M   'P 1'
#
loop_
_entity.id
_entity.type
_entity.pdbx_description
1 polymer ?
#
loop_
_entity_poly.entity_id
_entity_poly.type
_entity_poly.pdbx_seq_one_letter_code
_entity_poly.pdbx_strand_id
1 'polypeptide(L)'
;EGICSSMAKTLQTALHPPDWLRGNYLAVRYEDLVVEPIKTLRQVYGFVNLTVSPEMEKFALNMTSGPGYSSKPFVVSARNATQALSAWRTALSFPQIKQVEEYCQQPMALLGYERAGSPEEVKDLSRTLLRKPRL
;
A
#
# COMPACT_ATOMS: atom_id res chain seq x y z
N GLU A 1 18.77 -7.62 5.79
CA GLU A 1 18.79 -7.47 4.32
C GLU A 1 17.77 -8.33 3.53
N GLY A 2 17.10 -9.34 4.10
CA GLY A 2 16.28 -10.27 3.30
C GLY A 2 14.93 -9.75 2.77
N ILE A 3 14.29 -8.78 3.44
CA ILE A 3 12.88 -8.42 3.17
C ILE A 3 12.72 -7.77 1.79
N CYS A 4 13.47 -6.71 1.49
CA CYS A 4 13.32 -5.99 0.22
C CYS A 4 13.84 -6.78 -0.99
N SER A 5 14.87 -7.62 -0.81
CA SER A 5 15.31 -8.56 -1.85
C SER A 5 14.25 -9.62 -2.15
N SER A 6 13.65 -10.21 -1.12
CA SER A 6 12.54 -11.16 -1.27
C SER A 6 11.33 -10.50 -1.96
N MET A 7 10.96 -9.30 -1.52
CA MET A 7 9.89 -8.52 -2.12
C MET A 7 10.16 -8.22 -3.59
N ALA A 8 11.39 -7.80 -3.95
CA ALA A 8 11.78 -7.57 -5.33
C ALA A 8 11.59 -8.82 -6.20
N LYS A 9 12.00 -9.99 -5.71
CA LYS A 9 11.81 -11.27 -6.42
C LYS A 9 10.33 -11.58 -6.64
N THR A 10 9.51 -11.46 -5.60
CA THR A 10 8.06 -11.68 -5.70
C THR A 10 7.41 -10.75 -6.71
N LEU A 11 7.75 -9.45 -6.67
CA LEU A 11 7.20 -8.46 -7.61
C LEU A 11 7.66 -8.72 -9.04
N GLN A 12 8.89 -9.16 -9.25
CA GLN A 12 9.38 -9.52 -10.58
C GLN A 12 8.63 -10.73 -11.16
N THR A 13 8.36 -11.75 -10.35
CA THR A 13 7.52 -12.89 -10.75
C THR A 13 6.11 -12.43 -11.08
N ALA A 14 5.54 -11.50 -10.31
CA ALA A 14 4.20 -10.98 -10.58
C ALA A 14 4.13 -10.11 -11.86
N LEU A 15 5.21 -9.39 -12.21
CA LEU A 15 5.32 -8.64 -13.48
C LEU A 15 5.49 -9.54 -14.70
N HIS A 16 6.23 -10.65 -14.53
CA HIS A 16 6.50 -11.63 -15.58
C HIS A 16 5.98 -13.00 -15.14
N PRO A 17 4.64 -13.15 -15.03
CA PRO A 17 4.06 -14.34 -14.43
C PRO A 17 4.33 -15.56 -15.31
N PRO A 18 4.77 -16.69 -14.71
CA PRO A 18 4.72 -17.98 -15.40
C PRO A 18 3.26 -18.33 -15.73
N ASP A 19 3.06 -19.24 -16.68
CA ASP A 19 1.73 -19.53 -17.23
C ASP A 19 0.70 -19.93 -16.17
N TRP A 20 1.12 -20.68 -15.14
CA TRP A 20 0.23 -21.07 -14.04
C TRP A 20 -0.20 -19.89 -13.14
N LEU A 21 0.56 -18.80 -13.09
CA LEU A 21 0.27 -17.63 -12.25
C LEU A 21 -0.50 -16.54 -13.01
N ARG A 22 -0.41 -16.53 -14.35
CA ARG A 22 -1.06 -15.54 -15.21
C ARG A 22 -2.58 -15.57 -14.98
N GLY A 23 -3.14 -14.44 -14.58
CA GLY A 23 -4.58 -14.32 -14.24
C GLY A 23 -4.97 -14.93 -12.89
N ASN A 24 -4.03 -15.58 -12.18
CA ASN A 24 -4.25 -16.21 -10.86
C ASN A 24 -3.54 -15.46 -9.73
N TYR A 25 -3.00 -14.27 -9.99
CA TYR A 25 -2.37 -13.40 -9.00
C TYR A 25 -2.85 -11.96 -9.14
N LEU A 26 -3.18 -11.34 -8.01
CA LEU A 26 -3.53 -9.94 -7.92
C LEU A 26 -2.69 -9.28 -6.82
N ALA A 27 -1.88 -8.28 -7.20
CA ALA A 27 -1.24 -7.40 -6.24
C ALA A 27 -2.21 -6.29 -5.82
N VAL A 28 -2.40 -6.11 -4.52
CA VAL A 28 -3.20 -5.02 -3.95
C VAL A 28 -2.30 -4.20 -3.05
N ARG A 29 -2.12 -2.92 -3.41
CA ARG A 29 -1.36 -1.97 -2.61
C ARG A 29 -2.27 -1.37 -1.54
N TYR A 30 -1.83 -1.40 -0.28
CA TYR A 30 -2.61 -0.94 0.86
C TYR A 30 -3.07 0.51 0.69
N GLU A 31 -2.20 1.37 0.15
CA GLU A 31 -2.47 2.77 -0.06
C GLU A 31 -3.63 3.01 -1.04
N ASP A 32 -3.73 2.22 -2.12
CA ASP A 32 -4.82 2.32 -3.09
C ASP A 32 -6.15 1.85 -2.48
N LEU A 33 -6.10 0.82 -1.63
CA LEU A 33 -7.26 0.37 -0.85
C LEU A 33 -7.76 1.45 0.11
N VAL A 34 -6.85 2.20 0.72
CA VAL A 34 -7.21 3.26 1.67
C VAL A 34 -7.77 4.49 0.95
N VAL A 35 -7.16 4.89 -0.15
CA VAL A 35 -7.56 6.10 -0.90
C VAL A 35 -8.82 5.85 -1.73
N GLU A 36 -8.94 4.68 -2.37
CA GLU A 36 -10.09 4.31 -3.21
C GLU A 36 -10.67 2.94 -2.78
N PRO A 37 -11.29 2.83 -1.58
CA PRO A 37 -11.71 1.55 -1.01
C PRO A 37 -12.73 0.80 -1.88
N ILE A 38 -13.74 1.50 -2.41
CA ILE A 38 -14.78 0.87 -3.24
C ILE A 38 -14.21 0.35 -4.57
N LYS A 39 -13.34 1.14 -5.20
CA LYS A 39 -12.70 0.77 -6.47
C LYS A 39 -11.80 -0.45 -6.28
N THR A 40 -10.97 -0.44 -5.25
CA THR A 40 -10.08 -1.56 -4.93
C THR A 40 -10.87 -2.81 -4.55
N LEU A 41 -11.95 -2.67 -3.76
CA LEU A 41 -12.84 -3.77 -3.40
C LEU A 41 -13.47 -4.42 -4.65
N ARG A 42 -13.99 -3.61 -5.58
CA ARG A 42 -14.56 -4.10 -6.85
C ARG A 42 -13.52 -4.81 -7.71
N GLN A 43 -12.28 -4.31 -7.76
CA GLN A 43 -11.18 -4.97 -8.46
C GLN A 43 -10.88 -6.35 -7.86
N VAL A 44 -10.80 -6.45 -6.53
CA VAL A 44 -10.54 -7.72 -5.83
C VAL A 44 -11.68 -8.72 -6.06
N TYR A 45 -12.93 -8.28 -5.90
CA TYR A 45 -14.09 -9.15 -6.11
C TYR A 45 -14.21 -9.61 -7.56
N GLY A 46 -14.00 -8.71 -8.53
CA GLY A 46 -14.00 -9.06 -9.95
C GLY A 46 -12.90 -10.07 -10.30
N PHE A 47 -11.72 -9.96 -9.68
CA PHE A 47 -10.63 -10.91 -9.86
C PHE A 47 -10.99 -12.33 -9.42
N VAL A 48 -11.73 -12.49 -8.32
CA VAL A 48 -12.22 -13.80 -7.85
C VAL A 48 -13.61 -14.18 -8.39
N ASN A 49 -14.10 -13.45 -9.40
CA ASN A 49 -15.41 -13.66 -10.03
C ASN A 49 -16.60 -13.63 -9.03
N LEU A 50 -16.57 -12.69 -8.10
CA LEU A 50 -17.64 -12.41 -7.14
C LEU A 50 -18.27 -11.04 -7.39
N THR A 51 -19.54 -10.90 -7.03
CA THR A 51 -20.25 -9.62 -7.05
C THR A 51 -20.15 -8.94 -5.69
N VAL A 52 -19.79 -7.66 -5.68
CA VAL A 52 -19.75 -6.86 -4.45
C VAL A 52 -21.18 -6.50 -4.03
N SER A 53 -21.52 -6.71 -2.75
CA SER A 53 -22.80 -6.24 -2.19
C SER A 53 -22.69 -4.80 -1.66
N PRO A 54 -23.80 -4.03 -1.63
CA PRO A 54 -23.81 -2.68 -1.05
C PRO A 54 -23.34 -2.64 0.41
N GLU A 55 -23.62 -3.68 1.19
CA GLU A 55 -23.18 -3.81 2.58
C GLU A 55 -21.67 -3.94 2.68
N MET A 56 -21.04 -4.64 1.74
CA MET A 56 -19.60 -4.80 1.70
C MET A 56 -18.89 -3.50 1.29
N GLU A 57 -19.47 -2.74 0.37
CA GLU A 57 -18.99 -1.40 0.03
C GLU A 57 -19.04 -0.48 1.25
N LYS A 58 -20.18 -0.50 1.97
CA LYS A 58 -20.34 0.26 3.21
C LYS A 58 -19.35 -0.19 4.29
N PHE A 59 -19.12 -1.49 4.43
CA PHE A 59 -18.14 -2.04 5.36
C PHE A 59 -16.72 -1.54 5.06
N ALA A 60 -16.29 -1.61 3.79
CA ALA A 60 -14.98 -1.14 3.37
C ALA A 60 -14.78 0.36 3.68
N LEU A 61 -15.77 1.19 3.35
CA LEU A 61 -15.74 2.63 3.66
C LEU A 61 -15.67 2.90 5.17
N ASN A 62 -16.47 2.20 5.96
CA ASN A 62 -16.49 2.38 7.40
C ASN A 62 -15.15 1.98 8.03
N MET A 63 -14.51 0.93 7.53
CA MET A 63 -13.22 0.45 8.04
C MET A 63 -12.06 1.42 7.74
N THR A 64 -12.09 2.12 6.60
CA THR A 64 -11.06 3.09 6.20
C THR A 64 -11.28 4.52 6.73
N SER A 65 -12.52 4.84 7.13
CA SER A 65 -12.94 6.19 7.58
C SER A 65 -13.22 6.26 9.09
N GLY A 66 -12.61 5.37 9.88
CA GLY A 66 -12.85 5.28 11.33
C GLY A 66 -12.26 6.45 12.14
N PRO A 67 -12.74 6.66 13.37
CA PRO A 67 -12.43 7.85 14.18
C PRO A 67 -11.00 7.91 14.74
N GLY A 68 -10.17 6.87 14.63
CA GLY A 68 -8.76 6.97 15.05
C GLY A 68 -8.10 5.68 15.50
N TYR A 69 -6.86 5.85 15.98
CA TYR A 69 -5.86 4.82 16.24
C TYR A 69 -6.20 3.96 17.47
N SER A 70 -6.06 2.63 17.35
CA SER A 70 -6.05 1.71 18.50
C SER A 70 -4.61 1.38 18.88
N SER A 71 -4.27 1.50 20.17
CA SER A 71 -2.95 1.16 20.73
C SER A 71 -2.67 -0.34 20.76
N LYS A 72 -3.66 -1.18 20.43
CA LYS A 72 -3.51 -2.63 20.42
C LYS A 72 -3.00 -3.12 19.05
N PRO A 73 -1.82 -3.77 18.99
CA PRO A 73 -1.39 -4.43 17.77
C PRO A 73 -2.37 -5.55 17.41
N PHE A 74 -2.59 -5.77 16.11
CA PHE A 74 -3.48 -6.82 15.54
C PHE A 74 -4.99 -6.65 15.71
N VAL A 75 -5.48 -5.56 16.34
CA VAL A 75 -6.92 -5.29 16.37
C VAL A 75 -7.39 -4.71 15.04
N VAL A 76 -8.27 -5.45 14.35
CA VAL A 76 -8.97 -4.99 13.15
C VAL A 76 -10.16 -4.14 13.61
N SER A 77 -10.02 -2.82 13.49
CA SER A 77 -11.06 -1.85 13.79
C SER A 77 -11.07 -0.77 12.71
N ALA A 78 -12.18 -0.04 12.60
CA ALA A 78 -12.20 1.17 11.79
C ALA A 78 -11.11 2.13 12.29
N ARG A 79 -10.25 2.61 11.38
CA ARG A 79 -9.15 3.52 11.67
C ARG A 79 -9.13 4.65 10.65
N ASN A 80 -8.54 5.79 11.00
CA ASN A 80 -8.16 6.78 10.00
C ASN A 80 -6.96 6.22 9.23
N ALA A 81 -7.25 5.52 8.14
CA ALA A 81 -6.23 4.79 7.40
C ALA A 81 -5.25 5.73 6.69
N THR A 82 -5.65 6.97 6.38
CA THR A 82 -4.78 8.02 5.86
C THR A 82 -3.70 8.40 6.88
N GLN A 83 -4.04 8.47 8.18
CA GLN A 83 -3.06 8.71 9.23
C GLN A 83 -2.05 7.56 9.36
N ALA A 84 -2.51 6.31 9.22
CA ALA A 84 -1.64 5.14 9.24
C ALA A 84 -0.67 5.12 8.05
N LEU A 85 -1.17 5.48 6.86
CA LEU A 85 -0.41 5.56 5.61
C LEU A 85 0.78 6.51 5.70
N SER A 86 0.62 7.65 6.37
CA SER A 86 1.68 8.65 6.53
C SER A 86 2.44 8.60 7.86
N ALA A 87 2.13 7.65 8.75
CA ALA A 87 2.71 7.61 10.10
C ALA A 87 4.25 7.52 10.11
N TRP A 88 4.83 6.80 9.15
CA TRP A 88 6.29 6.67 9.03
C TRP A 88 6.98 8.01 8.75
N ARG A 89 6.29 8.96 8.07
CA ARG A 89 6.84 10.29 7.72
C ARG A 89 7.12 11.12 8.97
N THR A 90 6.38 10.90 10.05
CA THR A 90 6.60 11.58 11.34
C THR A 90 7.46 10.74 12.29
N ALA A 91 7.34 9.42 12.26
CA ALA A 91 8.02 8.51 13.18
C ALA A 91 9.51 8.27 12.86
N LEU A 92 9.91 8.34 11.59
CA LEU A 92 11.30 8.08 11.17
C LEU A 92 12.06 9.39 10.93
N SER A 93 13.37 9.34 11.20
CA SER A 93 14.29 10.40 10.79
C SER A 93 14.62 10.32 9.30
N PHE A 94 15.02 11.44 8.70
CA PHE A 94 15.41 11.47 7.28
C PHE A 94 16.54 10.49 6.93
N PRO A 95 17.62 10.34 7.73
CA PRO A 95 18.65 9.33 7.46
C PRO A 95 18.11 7.89 7.45
N GLN A 96 17.21 7.54 8.38
CA GLN A 96 16.56 6.22 8.40
C GLN A 96 15.72 5.99 7.14
N ILE A 97 15.00 7.03 6.69
CA ILE A 97 14.21 6.97 5.46
C ILE A 97 15.12 6.73 4.25
N LYS A 98 16.21 7.50 4.11
CA LYS A 98 17.17 7.32 3.00
C LYS A 98 17.78 5.92 3.00
N GLN A 99 18.10 5.39 4.17
CA GLN A 99 18.60 4.02 4.30
C GLN A 99 17.60 3.01 3.74
N VAL A 100 16.32 3.10 4.11
CA VAL A 100 15.28 2.21 3.56
C VAL A 100 15.11 2.41 2.06
N GLU A 101 15.10 3.65 1.57
CA GLU A 101 14.99 3.95 0.14
C GLU A 101 16.13 3.35 -0.69
N GLU A 102 17.35 3.34 -0.14
CA GLU A 102 18.52 2.75 -0.79
C GLU A 102 18.41 1.22 -0.82
N TYR A 103 18.11 0.59 0.32
CA TYR A 103 17.98 -0.86 0.39
C TYR A 103 16.77 -1.42 -0.39
N CYS A 104 15.70 -0.64 -0.50
CA CYS A 104 14.42 -1.06 -1.07
C CYS A 104 14.11 -0.35 -2.39
N GLN A 105 15.11 0.25 -3.04
CA GLN A 105 14.94 1.04 -4.26
C GLN A 105 14.17 0.28 -5.35
N GLN A 106 14.53 -0.98 -5.59
CA GLN A 106 13.91 -1.79 -6.64
C GLN A 106 12.41 -2.06 -6.37
N PRO A 107 12.01 -2.67 -5.25
CA PRO A 107 10.60 -2.92 -4.99
C PRO A 107 9.80 -1.62 -4.82
N MET A 108 10.40 -0.55 -4.29
CA MET A 108 9.77 0.78 -4.24
C MET A 108 9.42 1.28 -5.64
N ALA A 109 10.36 1.20 -6.59
CA ALA A 109 10.14 1.65 -7.95
C ALA A 109 9.04 0.85 -8.68
N LEU A 110 8.94 -0.46 -8.44
CA LEU A 110 7.92 -1.34 -9.01
C LEU A 110 6.53 -1.05 -8.44
N LEU A 111 6.44 -0.83 -7.13
CA LEU A 111 5.19 -0.52 -6.43
C LEU A 111 4.79 0.96 -6.52
N GLY A 112 5.60 1.79 -7.18
CA GLY A 112 5.29 3.20 -7.40
C GLY A 112 5.47 4.09 -6.17
N TYR A 113 6.39 3.75 -5.26
CA TYR A 113 6.78 4.63 -4.16
C TYR A 113 7.89 5.58 -4.61
N GLU A 114 7.67 6.88 -4.42
CA GLU A 114 8.64 7.92 -4.73
C GLU A 114 9.60 8.14 -3.55
N ARG A 115 10.84 8.50 -3.89
CA ARG A 115 11.87 8.84 -2.90
C ARG A 115 11.73 10.28 -2.47
N ALA A 116 11.90 10.55 -1.19
CA ALA A 116 11.94 11.91 -0.69
C ALA A 116 13.31 12.55 -0.99
N GLY A 117 13.26 13.76 -1.55
CA GLY A 117 14.43 14.59 -1.85
C GLY A 117 14.92 15.40 -0.65
N SER A 118 14.06 15.68 0.33
CA SER A 118 14.39 16.49 1.49
C SER A 118 13.60 16.13 2.76
N PRO A 119 14.10 16.47 3.96
CA PRO A 119 13.33 16.32 5.21
C PRO A 119 11.99 17.05 5.18
N GLU A 120 11.95 18.23 4.56
CA GLU A 120 10.75 19.07 4.43
C GLU A 120 9.71 18.36 3.58
N GLU A 121 10.14 17.77 2.45
CA GLU A 121 9.27 16.97 1.59
C GLU A 121 8.70 15.75 2.32
N VAL A 122 9.47 15.10 3.22
CA VAL A 122 8.93 14.02 4.05
C VAL A 122 7.81 14.53 4.96
N LYS A 123 7.96 15.71 5.57
CA LYS A 123 6.97 16.23 6.53
C LYS A 123 5.74 16.86 5.86
N ASP A 124 5.82 17.19 4.57
CA ASP A 124 4.68 17.69 3.81
C ASP A 124 3.67 16.57 3.49
N LEU A 125 2.68 16.42 4.38
CA LEU A 125 1.59 15.43 4.23
C LEU A 125 0.62 15.75 3.09
N SER A 126 0.63 16.98 2.55
CA SER A 126 -0.19 17.34 1.39
C SER A 126 0.37 16.78 0.09
N ARG A 127 1.68 16.48 0.07
CA ARG A 127 2.37 15.91 -1.08
C ARG A 127 2.32 14.39 -1.05
N THR A 128 1.86 13.80 -2.15
CA THR A 128 1.91 12.34 -2.36
C THR A 128 3.33 11.88 -2.69
N LEU A 129 3.76 10.79 -2.07
CA LEU A 129 4.97 10.04 -2.43
C LEU A 129 4.60 8.74 -3.17
N LEU A 130 3.45 8.75 -3.83
CA LEU A 130 2.91 7.63 -4.59
C LEU A 130 2.71 8.04 -6.04
N ARG A 131 3.08 7.14 -6.95
CA ARG A 131 2.67 7.12 -8.35
C ARG A 131 1.97 5.82 -8.68
N LYS A 132 1.49 5.70 -9.92
CA LYS A 132 0.91 4.46 -10.44
C LYS A 132 1.96 3.32 -10.37
N PRO A 133 1.63 2.17 -9.75
CA PRO A 133 2.49 0.98 -9.79
C PRO A 133 2.76 0.52 -11.23
N ARG A 134 3.85 -0.22 -11.42
CA ARG A 134 4.18 -0.87 -12.70
C ARG A 134 3.55 -2.26 -12.86
N LEU A 135 3.03 -2.80 -11.76
CA LEU A 135 2.28 -4.07 -11.69
C LEU A 135 0.88 -3.95 -12.30
#